data_AF-A0A1F5YN55-F1
#
_entry.id   AF-A0A1F5YN55-F1
#
_cell.length_a   1.000
_cell.length_b   1.000
_cell.length_c   1.000
_cell.angle_alpha   90.00
_cell.angle_beta   90.00
_cell.angle_gamma   90.00
#
_symmetry.space_group_name_H-M   'P 1'
#
loop_
_entity.id
_entity.type
_entity.pdbx_description
1 polymer ?
#
loop_
_entity_poly.entity_id
_entity_poly.type
_entity_poly.pdbx_seq_one_letter_code
_entity_poly.pdbx_strand_id
1 'polypeptide(L)'
;MVSPVKVWRNQRKLRDYLGHTGVIVSYSIIRVPPFGFAGQAPYPVVIIRIDGSSSRIFCQMVDCLPDDLRTGRSVRLVLRRVTEPDPDGVIPYGLKAVPVSAPAAAAGEKPGLRKGRS
;
A
#
# COMPACT_ATOMS: atom_id res chain seq x y z
N MET A 1 -11.53 3.60 22.19
CA MET A 1 -10.81 4.88 22.09
C MET A 1 -9.31 4.62 22.12
N VAL A 2 -8.58 5.00 21.08
CA VAL A 2 -7.11 4.83 21.07
C VAL A 2 -6.49 6.02 21.79
N SER A 3 -5.66 5.78 22.80
CA SER A 3 -5.02 6.86 23.57
C SER A 3 -4.20 7.79 22.65
N PRO A 4 -4.45 9.12 22.67
CA PRO A 4 -3.69 10.09 21.88
C PRO A 4 -2.18 10.02 22.10
N VAL A 5 -1.77 9.80 23.36
CA VAL A 5 -0.35 9.68 23.75
C VAL A 5 0.28 8.45 23.09
N LYS A 6 -0.45 7.34 23.01
CA LYS A 6 0.03 6.11 22.35
C LYS A 6 0.18 6.32 20.84
N VAL A 7 -0.77 7.01 20.21
CA VAL A 7 -0.71 7.36 18.79
C VAL A 7 0.53 8.22 18.52
N TRP A 8 0.70 9.31 19.26
CA TRP A 8 1.84 10.22 19.11
C TRP A 8 3.19 9.51 19.30
N ARG A 9 3.33 8.68 20.34
CA ARG A 9 4.59 7.98 20.64
C ARG A 9 4.95 6.96 19.55
N ASN A 10 3.96 6.31 18.95
CA ASN A 10 4.17 5.34 17.87
C ASN A 10 4.45 6.01 16.51
N GLN A 11 3.90 7.20 16.25
CA GLN A 11 4.13 7.93 14.98
C GLN A 11 5.61 8.22 14.72
N ARG A 12 6.41 8.45 15.77
CA ARG A 12 7.85 8.69 15.62
C ARG A 12 8.57 7.54 14.88
N LYS A 13 8.18 6.29 15.14
CA LYS A 13 8.79 5.10 14.54
C LYS A 13 8.48 4.93 13.05
N LEU A 14 7.43 5.59 12.55
CA LEU A 14 7.04 5.50 11.15
C LEU A 14 7.98 6.30 10.23
N ARG A 15 8.64 7.32 10.77
CA ARG A 15 9.57 8.18 10.03
C ARG A 15 10.76 7.41 9.48
N ASP A 16 11.24 6.42 10.22
CA ASP A 16 12.41 5.61 9.87
C ASP A 16 12.18 4.75 8.63
N TYR A 17 10.92 4.53 8.23
CA TYR A 17 10.55 3.69 7.08
C TYR A 17 9.91 4.47 5.94
N LEU A 18 9.70 5.78 6.09
CA LEU A 18 9.06 6.60 5.08
C LEU A 18 9.97 6.76 3.86
N GLY A 19 9.45 6.45 2.67
CA GLY A 19 10.20 6.54 1.42
C GLY A 19 11.12 5.36 1.11
N HIS A 20 11.28 4.42 2.06
CA HIS A 20 12.00 3.17 1.79
C HIS A 20 11.30 2.35 0.72
N THR A 21 12.11 1.68 -0.09
CA THR A 21 11.66 0.68 -1.07
C THR A 21 11.85 -0.73 -0.53
N GLY A 22 11.06 -1.65 -1.06
CA GLY A 22 11.20 -3.04 -0.74
C GLY A 22 10.46 -3.93 -1.73
N VAL A 23 10.47 -5.22 -1.43
CA VAL A 23 9.88 -6.25 -2.28
C VAL A 23 8.81 -7.02 -1.51
N ILE A 24 7.66 -7.27 -2.16
CA ILE A 24 6.58 -8.09 -1.58
C ILE A 24 7.05 -9.54 -1.43
N VAL A 25 7.05 -10.04 -0.20
CA VAL A 25 7.38 -11.42 0.15
C VAL A 25 6.13 -12.30 0.13
N SER A 26 5.02 -11.79 0.66
CA SER A 26 3.74 -12.47 0.71
C SER A 26 2.61 -11.46 0.77
N TYR A 27 1.42 -11.83 0.30
CA TYR A 27 0.24 -10.98 0.32
C TYR A 27 -1.02 -11.81 0.63
N SER A 28 -2.05 -11.13 1.12
CA SER A 28 -3.39 -11.70 1.29
C SER A 28 -4.43 -10.63 1.04
N ILE A 29 -5.62 -11.03 0.61
CA ILE A 29 -6.75 -10.11 0.37
C ILE A 29 -7.78 -10.35 1.47
N ILE A 30 -7.98 -9.34 2.31
CA ILE A 30 -8.98 -9.39 3.37
C ILE A 30 -10.33 -9.03 2.76
N ARG A 31 -11.19 -10.05 2.65
CA ARG A 31 -12.56 -9.91 2.13
C ARG A 31 -13.59 -9.68 3.23
N VAL A 32 -13.35 -10.23 4.41
CA VAL A 32 -14.20 -10.08 5.60
C VAL A 32 -13.37 -9.36 6.65
N PRO A 33 -13.48 -8.03 6.74
CA PRO A 33 -12.67 -7.24 7.66
C PRO A 33 -13.26 -7.22 9.08
N PRO A 34 -12.44 -6.93 10.09
CA PRO A 34 -12.94 -6.65 11.43
C PRO A 34 -13.73 -5.33 11.47
N PHE A 35 -14.50 -5.15 12.55
CA PHE A 35 -15.28 -3.94 12.80
C PHE A 35 -14.40 -2.67 12.71
N GLY A 36 -14.88 -1.64 12.02
CA GLY A 36 -14.15 -0.40 11.77
C GLY A 36 -13.30 -0.36 10.49
N PHE A 37 -13.14 -1.49 9.79
CA PHE A 37 -12.45 -1.57 8.48
C PHE A 37 -13.36 -2.02 7.34
N ALA A 38 -14.67 -2.16 7.61
CA ALA A 38 -15.69 -2.56 6.63
C ALA A 38 -15.68 -1.70 5.36
N GLY A 39 -15.53 -0.38 5.50
CA GLY A 39 -15.50 0.56 4.36
C GLY A 39 -14.27 0.45 3.46
N GLN A 40 -13.25 -0.34 3.84
CA GLN A 40 -12.06 -0.58 3.01
C GLN A 40 -12.07 -1.95 2.34
N ALA A 41 -13.03 -2.83 2.65
CA ALA A 41 -13.05 -4.16 2.06
C ALA A 41 -13.55 -4.14 0.60
N PRO A 42 -12.98 -5.00 -0.27
CA PRO A 42 -11.80 -5.84 -0.04
C PRO A 42 -10.49 -5.03 -0.10
N TYR A 43 -9.56 -5.28 0.82
CA TYR A 43 -8.22 -4.65 0.78
C TYR A 43 -7.07 -5.67 0.84
N PRO A 44 -6.00 -5.45 0.06
CA PRO A 44 -4.80 -6.26 0.12
C PRO A 44 -3.90 -5.85 1.29
N VAL A 45 -3.37 -6.85 1.98
CA VAL A 45 -2.29 -6.72 2.96
C VAL A 45 -1.05 -7.42 2.45
N VAL A 46 0.11 -6.85 2.72
CA VAL A 46 1.40 -7.30 2.19
C VAL A 46 2.45 -7.36 3.29
N ILE A 47 3.34 -8.34 3.18
CA ILE A 47 4.60 -8.42 3.92
C ILE A 47 5.71 -8.01 2.95
N ILE A 48 6.45 -6.97 3.31
CA ILE A 48 7.48 -6.37 2.48
C ILE A 48 8.83 -6.57 3.16
N ARG A 49 9.82 -7.06 2.40
CA ARG A 49 11.22 -7.02 2.80
C ARG A 49 11.82 -5.72 2.31
N ILE A 50 12.38 -4.93 3.21
CA ILE A 50 12.98 -3.63 2.89
C ILE A 50 14.34 -3.83 2.23
N ASP A 51 14.63 -3.03 1.21
CA ASP A 51 15.91 -3.10 0.51
C ASP A 51 17.05 -2.66 1.43
N GLY A 52 18.15 -3.41 1.44
CA GLY A 52 19.29 -3.14 2.33
C GLY A 52 19.08 -3.48 3.81
N SER A 53 17.94 -4.09 4.18
CA SER A 53 17.65 -4.50 5.55
C SER A 53 17.06 -5.90 5.63
N SER A 54 17.31 -6.62 6.72
CA SER A 54 16.63 -7.89 7.03
C SER A 54 15.21 -7.66 7.59
N SER A 55 14.82 -6.40 7.83
CA SER A 55 13.52 -6.04 8.39
C SER A 55 12.38 -6.38 7.43
N ARG A 56 11.27 -6.85 8.00
CA ARG A 56 10.01 -7.10 7.30
C ARG A 56 8.91 -6.22 7.87
N ILE A 57 8.15 -5.60 6.99
CA ILE A 57 7.05 -4.70 7.36
C ILE A 57 5.75 -5.27 6.85
N PHE A 58 4.75 -5.29 7.73
CA PHE A 58 3.38 -5.63 7.40
C PHE A 58 2.57 -4.34 7.23
N CYS A 59 1.92 -4.17 6.09
CA CYS A 59 1.05 -3.02 5.84
C CYS A 59 0.00 -3.32 4.76
N GLN A 60 -0.97 -2.41 4.60
CA GLN A 60 -1.92 -2.47 3.50
C GLN A 60 -1.27 -1.95 2.22
N MET A 61 -1.58 -2.59 1.08
CA MET A 61 -1.22 -2.09 -0.24
C MET A 61 -2.35 -1.22 -0.79
N VAL A 62 -1.99 -0.10 -1.41
CA VAL A 62 -2.92 0.88 -1.98
C VAL A 62 -2.45 1.33 -3.35
N ASP A 63 -3.36 1.93 -4.11
CA ASP A 63 -3.11 2.45 -5.46
C ASP A 63 -2.55 1.37 -6.42
N CYS A 64 -3.02 0.12 -6.26
CA CYS A 64 -2.64 -1.01 -7.10
C CYS A 64 -3.87 -1.69 -7.71
N LEU A 65 -3.73 -2.17 -8.94
CA LEU A 65 -4.72 -3.08 -9.52
C LEU A 65 -4.52 -4.49 -8.92
N PRO A 66 -5.56 -5.33 -8.88
CA PRO A 66 -5.43 -6.72 -8.41
C PRO A 66 -4.30 -7.49 -9.11
N ASP A 67 -4.09 -7.26 -10.41
CA ASP A 67 -3.06 -7.91 -11.22
C ASP A 67 -1.62 -7.44 -10.89
N ASP A 68 -1.49 -6.27 -10.25
CA ASP A 68 -0.20 -5.76 -9.78
C ASP A 68 0.25 -6.43 -8.47
N LEU A 69 -0.67 -7.10 -7.77
CA LEU A 69 -0.43 -7.73 -6.47
C LEU A 69 0.21 -9.10 -6.65
N ARG A 70 1.54 -9.12 -6.75
CA ARG A 70 2.35 -10.34 -6.86
C ARG A 70 3.57 -10.31 -5.95
N THR A 71 4.00 -11.49 -5.51
CA THR A 71 5.29 -11.65 -4.82
C THR A 71 6.43 -11.24 -5.75
N GLY A 72 7.50 -10.70 -5.18
CA GLY A 72 8.63 -10.18 -5.96
C GLY A 72 8.43 -8.77 -6.52
N ARG A 73 7.25 -8.15 -6.36
CA ARG A 73 6.99 -6.78 -6.84
C ARG A 73 7.68 -5.74 -5.97
N SER A 74 8.31 -4.75 -6.60
CA SER A 74 8.88 -3.58 -5.93
C SER A 74 7.80 -2.57 -5.51
N VAL A 75 7.86 -2.17 -4.25
CA VAL A 75 6.93 -1.22 -3.62
C VAL A 75 7.70 -0.16 -2.84
N ARG A 76 7.06 0.99 -2.63
CA ARG A 76 7.54 2.08 -1.78
C ARG A 76 6.59 2.28 -0.61
N LEU A 77 7.15 2.54 0.56
CA LEU A 77 6.38 2.88 1.74
C LEU A 77 6.00 4.36 1.75
N VAL A 78 4.71 4.62 1.97
CA VAL A 78 4.11 5.96 2.03
C VAL A 78 3.30 6.11 3.31
N LEU A 79 3.14 7.36 3.74
CA LEU A 79 2.30 7.69 4.88
C LEU A 79 0.86 7.92 4.40
N ARG A 80 -0.11 7.25 5.03
CA ARG A 80 -1.55 7.46 4.77
C ARG A 80 -2.32 7.50 6.08
N ARG A 81 -3.48 8.17 6.06
CA ARG A 81 -4.44 8.14 7.16
C ARG A 81 -5.03 6.73 7.28
N VAL A 82 -5.06 6.18 8.51
CA VAL A 82 -5.50 4.81 8.76
C VAL A 82 -7.00 4.73 9.04
N THR A 83 -7.49 5.68 9.85
CA THR A 83 -8.88 5.72 10.34
C THR A 83 -9.35 7.16 10.38
N GLU A 84 -10.67 7.36 10.38
CA GLU A 84 -11.26 8.67 10.65
C GLU A 84 -10.96 9.10 12.10
N PRO A 85 -10.46 10.32 12.30
CA PRO A 85 -10.23 10.84 13.64
C PRO A 85 -11.56 11.16 14.31
N ASP A 86 -11.61 11.01 15.63
CA ASP A 86 -12.62 11.69 16.44
C ASP A 86 -12.47 13.23 16.27
N PRO A 87 -13.55 14.02 16.40
CA PRO A 87 -13.50 15.47 16.19
C PRO A 87 -12.42 16.20 16.99
N ASP A 88 -12.19 15.76 18.24
CA ASP A 88 -11.18 16.30 19.16
C ASP A 88 -9.94 15.39 19.27
N GLY A 89 -9.79 14.43 18.35
CA GLY A 89 -8.78 13.38 18.40
C GLY A 89 -7.55 13.64 17.52
N VAL A 90 -6.48 12.88 17.79
CA VAL A 90 -5.28 12.90 16.94
C VAL A 90 -5.52 12.06 15.68
N ILE A 91 -5.15 12.59 14.52
CA ILE A 91 -5.25 11.88 13.24
C ILE A 91 -4.20 10.75 13.19
N PRO A 92 -4.62 9.46 13.13
CA PRO A 92 -3.68 8.35 13.09
C PRO A 92 -3.14 8.15 11.66
N TYR A 93 -1.86 8.43 11.49
CA TYR A 93 -1.11 8.07 10.29
C TYR A 93 -0.44 6.71 10.44
N GLY A 94 -0.35 5.98 9.34
CA GLY A 94 0.28 4.68 9.25
C GLY A 94 0.99 4.49 7.91
N LEU A 95 1.85 3.48 7.84
CA LEU A 95 2.54 3.11 6.61
C LEU A 95 1.61 2.27 5.74
N LYS A 96 1.57 2.61 4.46
CA LYS A 96 0.99 1.78 3.39
C LYS A 96 2.00 1.61 2.28
N ALA A 97 1.77 0.64 1.41
CA ALA A 97 2.65 0.36 0.28
C ALA A 97 2.01 0.76 -1.04
N VAL A 98 2.80 1.38 -1.91
CA VAL A 98 2.43 1.71 -3.30
C VAL A 98 3.39 1.04 -4.28
N PRO A 99 2.93 0.61 -5.46
CA PRO A 99 3.83 0.09 -6.50
C PRO A 99 4.77 1.19 -7.02
N VAL A 100 6.04 0.85 -7.26
CA VAL A 100 7.06 1.82 -7.75
C VAL A 100 6.96 2.06 -9.26
N SER A 101 6.49 1.06 -10.01
CA SER A 101 6.28 1.21 -11.46
C SER A 101 4.80 1.37 -11.77
N ALA A 102 4.50 2.10 -12.85
CA ALA A 102 3.17 2.24 -13.41
C ALA A 102 2.43 0.89 -13.55
N PRO A 103 1.08 0.88 -13.40
CA PRO A 103 0.29 -0.33 -13.53
C PRO A 103 0.51 -0.97 -14.90
N ALA A 104 0.67 -2.30 -14.92
CA ALA A 104 1.00 -3.05 -16.14
C ALA A 104 -0.08 -2.94 -17.25
N ALA A 105 -1.25 -2.37 -16.96
CA ALA A 105 -2.37 -2.21 -17.88
C ALA A 105 -2.22 -1.08 -18.92
N ALA A 106 -1.18 -0.23 -18.84
CA ALA A 106 -0.98 0.87 -19.81
C ALA A 106 -0.09 0.50 -21.03
N ALA A 107 0.28 -0.77 -21.20
CA ALA A 107 1.19 -1.22 -22.28
C ALA A 107 0.50 -2.10 -23.34
N GLY A 108 -0.78 -1.84 -23.61
CA GLY A 108 -1.61 -2.69 -24.48
C GLY A 108 -2.60 -1.94 -25.36
N GLU A 109 -2.13 -1.04 -26.22
CA GLU A 109 -2.78 -0.87 -27.54
C GLU A 109 -1.71 -0.73 -28.63
N LYS A 110 -1.81 -1.60 -29.63
CA LYS A 110 -0.81 -1.94 -30.64
C LYS A 110 -0.76 -0.92 -31.81
N PRO A 111 0.35 -0.91 -32.57
CA PRO A 111 0.64 0.10 -33.58
C PRO A 111 -0.15 -0.08 -34.88
N GLY A 112 -0.51 1.05 -35.49
CA GLY A 112 -0.49 1.25 -36.94
C GLY A 112 -1.53 0.51 -37.77
N LEU A 113 -2.73 1.09 -37.89
CA LEU A 113 -3.63 0.81 -39.00
C LEU A 113 -2.98 1.30 -40.31
N ARG A 114 -2.23 0.43 -41.01
CA ARG A 114 -1.91 0.61 -42.42
C ARG A 114 -3.23 0.51 -43.21
N LYS A 115 -3.85 1.65 -43.53
CA LYS A 115 -4.85 1.70 -44.60
C LYS A 115 -4.14 1.33 -45.90
N GLY A 116 -4.52 0.18 -46.46
CA GLY A 116 -4.09 -0.26 -47.78
C GLY A 116 -4.47 0.77 -48.83
N ARG A 117 -3.52 1.07 -49.71
CA ARG A 117 -3.84 1.55 -51.06
C ARG A 117 -4.38 0.36 -51.83
N SER A 118 -5.59 0.49 -52.37
CA SER A 118 -6.04 -0.12 -53.63
C SER A 118 -7.27 0.66 -54.07
#